data_AF-A0A412I0A0-F1
#
_entry.id   AF-A0A412I0A0-F1
#
_cell.length_a   1.000
_cell.length_b   1.000
_cell.length_c   1.000
_cell.angle_alpha   90.00
_cell.angle_beta   90.00
_cell.angle_gamma   90.00
#
_symmetry.space_group_name_H-M   'P 1'
#
loop_
_entity.id
_entity.type
_entity.pdbx_description
1 polymer ?
#
loop_
_entity_poly.entity_id
_entity_poly.type
_entity_poly.pdbx_seq_one_letter_code
_entity_poly.pdbx_strand_id
1 'polypeptide(L)'
;MYRVLLIICYVCIIYGTTNVHAAESEYNVHNSKIYFRFGESVIKSWFRENETAIADIDFVFSSINTQEFSKIRISGSASPEGSRHFNEQLSHNRAMALQKYLSDKFNISDSFFDINYSVSNISDSGDDRDLRYAEIVVVKKGTTHVDTIVRVADNSQSVEVEPANSKLSDYWLWGGLLLVFIIVGYLLSKVRFKIGRIGNNIESSFKIANSDYPLKTDKLNIEKKLISEDSVPSGSGGINGEQYTYGQLCHQPIIPELMQNIKNPQLKRYAKECNSRNSAKVFSMFKVQGEYCFWGLRVGPVVKTPTVSEMKQVLLKDPKTAQAVKERQVTPAMIRAVTYDLLREELGRCCGISKEEAGLAIGNQLDCAPHEDGSGYIFMVPNWAHKWFRHDGYVSKMLSELNR
;
A
#
# COMPACT_ATOMS: atom_id res chain seq x y z
N MET A 1 46.23 -39.61 -47.96
CA MET A 1 46.63 -38.35 -47.30
C MET A 1 45.47 -37.41 -46.95
N TYR A 2 44.36 -37.36 -47.70
CA TYR A 2 43.23 -36.45 -47.40
C TYR A 2 42.34 -36.82 -46.19
N ARG A 3 42.41 -38.06 -45.67
CA ARG A 3 41.60 -38.48 -44.49
C ARG A 3 42.25 -38.22 -43.14
N VAL A 4 43.57 -37.98 -43.08
CA VAL A 4 44.28 -37.68 -41.83
C VAL A 4 44.23 -36.18 -41.50
N LEU A 5 44.21 -35.31 -42.52
CA LEU A 5 44.02 -33.86 -42.34
C LEU A 5 42.63 -33.48 -41.81
N LEU A 6 41.58 -34.22 -42.17
CA LEU A 6 40.22 -33.97 -41.67
C LEU A 6 40.05 -34.29 -40.18
N ILE A 7 40.77 -35.31 -39.67
CA ILE A 7 40.73 -35.66 -38.24
C ILE A 7 41.52 -34.65 -37.41
N ILE A 8 42.64 -34.12 -37.94
CA ILE A 8 43.41 -33.07 -37.25
C ILE A 8 42.62 -31.76 -37.21
N CYS A 9 41.88 -31.38 -38.28
CA CYS A 9 40.96 -30.25 -38.22
C CYS A 9 39.80 -30.48 -37.24
N TYR A 10 39.25 -31.70 -37.12
CA TYR A 10 38.17 -31.98 -36.17
C TYR A 10 38.64 -31.99 -34.71
N VAL A 11 39.88 -32.44 -34.45
CA VAL A 11 40.49 -32.40 -33.12
C VAL A 11 40.93 -30.97 -32.74
N CYS A 12 41.35 -30.14 -33.70
CA CYS A 12 41.63 -28.71 -33.45
C CYS A 12 40.36 -27.85 -33.30
N ILE A 13 39.20 -28.29 -33.79
CA ILE A 13 37.90 -27.63 -33.52
C ILE A 13 37.35 -28.03 -32.13
N ILE A 14 37.78 -29.16 -31.56
CA ILE A 14 37.38 -29.60 -30.20
C ILE A 14 38.38 -29.12 -29.12
N TYR A 15 39.63 -28.80 -29.48
CA TYR A 15 40.62 -28.17 -28.59
C TYR A 15 40.86 -26.68 -28.91
N GLY A 16 39.91 -26.03 -29.59
CA GLY A 16 39.83 -24.58 -29.65
C GLY A 16 39.59 -24.08 -28.23
N THR A 17 40.64 -23.53 -27.63
CA THR A 17 40.67 -22.89 -26.32
C THR A 17 39.41 -22.09 -26.08
N THR A 18 38.49 -22.64 -25.29
CA THR A 18 37.50 -21.84 -24.60
C THR A 18 38.25 -21.05 -23.54
N ASN A 19 38.90 -19.97 -23.96
CA ASN A 19 39.06 -18.80 -23.11
C ASN A 19 37.65 -18.24 -22.89
N VAL A 20 36.82 -18.97 -22.14
CA VAL A 20 35.77 -18.32 -21.36
C VAL A 20 36.56 -17.51 -20.36
N HIS A 21 36.82 -16.24 -20.69
CA HIS A 21 36.93 -15.25 -19.63
C HIS A 21 35.68 -15.46 -18.80
N ALA A 22 35.84 -16.07 -17.62
CA ALA A 22 34.80 -16.07 -16.62
C ALA A 22 34.51 -14.58 -16.40
N ALA A 23 33.41 -14.11 -16.99
CA ALA A 23 32.91 -12.80 -16.64
C ALA A 23 32.62 -12.88 -15.14
N GLU A 24 33.29 -12.05 -14.34
CA GLU A 24 32.92 -11.89 -12.95
C GLU A 24 31.47 -11.42 -12.92
N SER A 25 30.54 -12.34 -12.69
CA SER A 25 29.14 -12.01 -12.51
C SER A 25 28.90 -11.75 -11.04
N GLU A 26 28.48 -10.53 -10.72
CA GLU A 26 27.95 -10.17 -9.42
C GLU A 26 26.54 -10.72 -9.27
N TYR A 27 26.25 -11.38 -8.15
CA TYR A 27 24.90 -11.86 -7.84
C TYR A 27 24.47 -11.40 -6.44
N ASN A 28 23.17 -11.08 -6.33
CA ASN A 28 22.56 -10.65 -5.08
C ASN A 28 22.29 -11.88 -4.20
N VAL A 29 22.92 -11.95 -3.03
CA VAL A 29 22.77 -13.08 -2.10
C VAL A 29 21.78 -12.83 -0.99
N HIS A 30 21.47 -11.56 -0.71
CA HIS A 30 20.50 -11.18 0.30
C HIS A 30 19.88 -9.83 -0.05
N ASN A 31 18.58 -9.69 0.23
CA ASN A 31 17.86 -8.42 0.18
C ASN A 31 16.98 -8.30 1.43
N SER A 32 17.11 -7.21 2.17
CA SER A 32 16.23 -6.88 3.29
C SER A 32 15.97 -5.37 3.37
N LYS A 33 14.85 -5.00 4.00
CA LYS A 33 14.45 -3.60 4.20
C LYS A 33 14.33 -3.28 5.68
N ILE A 34 15.01 -2.23 6.10
CA ILE A 34 14.81 -1.61 7.41
C ILE A 34 13.94 -0.39 7.23
N TYR A 35 12.82 -0.35 7.94
CA TYR A 35 11.86 0.73 7.86
C TYR A 35 12.06 1.76 8.96
N PHE A 36 11.65 2.99 8.67
CA PHE A 36 11.82 4.13 9.56
C PHE A 36 10.50 4.84 9.80
N ARG A 37 10.34 5.40 11.01
CA ARG A 37 9.22 6.31 11.27
C ARG A 37 9.35 7.55 10.38
N PHE A 38 8.23 8.23 10.21
CA PHE A 38 8.19 9.42 9.37
C PHE A 38 9.17 10.49 9.88
N GLY A 39 9.91 11.17 8.99
CA GLY A 39 10.91 12.17 9.42
C GLY A 39 12.07 11.65 10.30
N GLU A 40 12.16 10.35 10.60
CA GLU A 40 13.19 9.76 11.44
C GLU A 40 14.16 8.93 10.60
N SER A 41 15.41 8.84 11.06
CA SER A 41 16.47 7.98 10.50
C SER A 41 17.07 7.03 11.55
N VAL A 42 16.45 6.90 12.72
CA VAL A 42 16.89 5.99 13.78
C VAL A 42 16.26 4.62 13.55
N ILE A 43 17.09 3.58 13.53
CA ILE A 43 16.62 2.19 13.45
C ILE A 43 15.95 1.84 14.78
N LYS A 44 14.71 1.38 14.71
CA LYS A 44 13.94 0.91 15.87
C LYS A 44 13.56 -0.54 15.60
N SER A 45 14.08 -1.48 16.41
CA SER A 45 13.87 -2.91 16.22
C SER A 45 12.38 -3.28 16.28
N TRP A 46 11.64 -2.70 17.23
CA TRP A 46 10.21 -2.92 17.41
C TRP A 46 9.35 -2.28 16.31
N PHE A 47 9.93 -1.42 15.46
CA PHE A 47 9.15 -0.74 14.44
C PHE A 47 9.04 -1.62 13.21
N ARG A 48 7.82 -2.06 12.93
CA ARG A 48 7.48 -2.87 11.76
C ARG A 48 8.16 -4.24 11.77
N GLU A 49 8.55 -4.76 10.61
CA GLU A 49 9.28 -6.02 10.48
C GLU A 49 10.78 -5.86 10.80
N ASN A 50 11.22 -4.73 11.38
CA ASN A 50 12.63 -4.50 11.65
C ASN A 50 13.23 -5.55 12.57
N GLU A 51 12.49 -6.10 13.54
CA GLU A 51 13.02 -7.13 14.43
C GLU A 51 13.45 -8.37 13.62
N THR A 52 12.57 -8.87 12.74
CA THR A 52 12.87 -9.99 11.84
C THR A 52 13.94 -9.62 10.82
N ALA A 53 13.83 -8.46 10.18
CA ALA A 53 14.78 -8.01 9.18
C ALA A 53 16.19 -7.83 9.76
N ILE A 54 16.30 -7.32 11.00
CA ILE A 54 17.55 -7.21 11.75
C ILE A 54 18.09 -8.59 12.09
N ALA A 55 17.24 -9.52 12.55
CA ALA A 55 17.66 -10.89 12.84
C ALA A 55 18.17 -11.62 11.58
N ASP A 56 17.52 -11.43 10.44
CA ASP A 56 17.94 -11.99 9.15
C ASP A 56 19.27 -11.38 8.69
N ILE A 57 19.42 -10.06 8.79
CA ILE A 57 20.70 -9.36 8.52
C ILE A 57 21.78 -9.90 9.45
N ASP A 58 21.50 -10.02 10.74
CA ASP A 58 22.45 -10.53 11.72
C ASP A 58 22.92 -11.93 11.37
N PHE A 59 21.99 -12.82 11.05
CA PHE A 59 22.27 -14.18 10.63
C PHE A 59 23.16 -14.21 9.37
N VAL A 60 22.86 -13.39 8.37
CA VAL A 60 23.63 -13.31 7.12
C VAL A 60 25.05 -12.82 7.39
N PHE A 61 25.22 -11.72 8.12
CA PHE A 61 26.54 -11.13 8.36
C PHE A 61 27.36 -11.88 9.41
N SER A 62 26.74 -12.64 10.32
CA SER A 62 27.46 -13.55 11.21
C SER A 62 27.93 -14.82 10.51
N SER A 63 27.22 -15.24 9.45
CA SER A 63 27.49 -16.52 8.75
C SER A 63 28.38 -16.36 7.53
N ILE A 64 28.54 -15.14 7.00
CA ILE A 64 29.36 -14.87 5.83
C ILE A 64 30.77 -14.44 6.26
N ASN A 65 31.79 -15.08 5.70
CA ASN A 65 33.17 -14.63 5.84
C ASN A 65 33.36 -13.31 5.06
N THR A 66 33.94 -12.29 5.68
CA THR A 66 34.16 -10.96 5.08
C THR A 66 35.01 -10.96 3.80
N GLN A 67 35.74 -12.04 3.55
CA GLN A 67 36.48 -12.27 2.30
C GLN A 67 35.61 -12.77 1.13
N GLU A 68 34.34 -13.12 1.36
CA GLU A 68 33.47 -13.73 0.35
C GLU A 68 32.50 -12.78 -0.35
N PHE A 69 32.28 -11.55 0.15
CA PHE A 69 31.40 -10.58 -0.50
C PHE A 69 32.17 -9.41 -1.10
N SER A 70 31.72 -8.95 -2.26
CA SER A 70 32.39 -7.94 -3.07
C SER A 70 31.96 -6.54 -2.69
N LYS A 71 30.66 -6.38 -2.40
CA LYS A 71 30.02 -5.08 -2.16
C LYS A 71 28.71 -5.24 -1.37
N ILE A 72 28.37 -4.23 -0.60
CA ILE A 72 27.07 -4.10 0.08
C ILE A 72 26.42 -2.83 -0.46
N ARG A 73 25.31 -2.96 -1.19
CA ARG A 73 24.54 -1.80 -1.65
C ARG A 73 23.51 -1.44 -0.61
N ILE A 74 23.44 -0.16 -0.23
CA ILE A 74 22.38 0.36 0.64
C ILE A 74 21.66 1.48 -0.10
N SER A 75 20.34 1.33 -0.24
CA SER A 75 19.48 2.29 -0.91
C SER A 75 18.52 2.92 0.09
N GLY A 76 18.73 4.19 0.41
CA GLY A 76 17.83 4.97 1.27
C GLY A 76 16.65 5.55 0.51
N SER A 77 15.47 5.56 1.15
CA SER A 77 14.25 6.14 0.59
C SER A 77 13.51 6.99 1.62
N ALA A 78 12.82 8.01 1.10
CA ALA A 78 11.91 8.83 1.87
C ALA A 78 10.60 9.05 1.10
N SER A 79 9.50 9.03 1.83
CA SER A 79 8.20 9.41 1.30
C SER A 79 8.20 10.89 0.90
N PRO A 80 7.35 11.30 -0.06
CA PRO A 80 7.47 12.61 -0.73
C PRO A 80 6.99 13.78 0.14
N GLU A 81 6.55 13.56 1.36
CA GLU A 81 6.02 14.62 2.23
C GLU A 81 7.15 15.47 2.83
N GLY A 82 7.02 16.79 2.76
CA GLY A 82 8.08 17.73 3.13
C GLY A 82 8.84 18.26 1.93
N SER A 83 9.89 19.06 2.17
CA SER A 83 10.68 19.61 1.06
C SER A 83 11.52 18.52 0.40
N ARG A 84 11.75 18.65 -0.91
CA ARG A 84 12.64 17.72 -1.65
C ARG A 84 14.00 17.62 -0.99
N HIS A 85 14.57 18.75 -0.55
CA HIS A 85 15.85 18.79 0.16
C HIS A 85 15.80 18.02 1.49
N PHE A 86 14.75 18.20 2.28
CA PHE A 86 14.54 17.44 3.52
C PHE A 86 14.46 15.93 3.25
N ASN A 87 13.73 15.53 2.22
CA ASN A 87 13.56 14.12 1.87
C ASN A 87 14.84 13.49 1.27
N GLU A 88 15.65 14.25 0.52
CA GLU A 88 16.98 13.84 0.06
C GLU A 88 17.90 13.59 1.26
N GLN A 89 17.91 14.52 2.22
CA GLN A 89 18.71 14.38 3.42
C GLN A 89 18.22 13.22 4.31
N LEU A 90 16.90 13.03 4.42
CA LEU A 90 16.32 11.97 5.21
C LEU A 90 16.59 10.58 4.62
N SER A 91 16.45 10.41 3.30
CA SER A 91 16.77 9.16 2.63
C SER A 91 18.25 8.81 2.75
N HIS A 92 19.13 9.80 2.59
CA HIS A 92 20.56 9.65 2.86
C HIS A 92 20.83 9.22 4.32
N ASN A 93 20.27 9.93 5.31
CA ASN A 93 20.49 9.63 6.72
C ASN A 93 20.02 8.22 7.11
N ARG A 94 18.96 7.71 6.48
CA ARG A 94 18.47 6.33 6.68
C ARG A 94 19.44 5.28 6.14
N ALA A 95 20.00 5.51 4.96
CA ALA A 95 21.04 4.65 4.40
C ALA A 95 22.28 4.63 5.31
N MET A 96 22.71 5.80 5.77
CA MET A 96 23.84 5.94 6.71
C MET A 96 23.58 5.26 8.06
N ALA A 97 22.34 5.28 8.56
CA ALA A 97 22.00 4.59 9.81
C ALA A 97 22.15 3.07 9.67
N LEU A 98 21.76 2.50 8.53
CA LEU A 98 21.94 1.07 8.25
C LEU A 98 23.40 0.71 8.00
N GLN A 99 24.16 1.56 7.29
CA GLN A 99 25.60 1.40 7.16
C GLN A 99 26.27 1.36 8.54
N LYS A 100 25.99 2.37 9.38
CA LYS A 100 26.56 2.48 10.72
C LYS A 100 26.24 1.25 11.57
N TYR A 101 25.00 0.76 11.53
CA TYR A 101 24.62 -0.47 12.22
C TYR A 101 25.52 -1.65 11.83
N LEU A 102 25.78 -1.83 10.54
CA LEU A 102 26.59 -2.93 10.02
C LEU A 102 28.08 -2.76 10.34
N SER A 103 28.62 -1.54 10.15
CA SER A 103 30.02 -1.22 10.45
C SER A 103 30.31 -1.42 11.94
N ASP A 104 29.45 -0.91 12.83
CA ASP A 104 29.63 -1.01 14.28
C ASP A 104 29.52 -2.45 14.78
N LYS A 105 28.55 -3.23 14.25
CA LYS A 105 28.25 -4.57 14.78
C LYS A 105 29.14 -5.66 14.21
N PHE A 106 29.49 -5.58 12.92
CA PHE A 106 30.24 -6.62 12.21
C PHE A 106 31.66 -6.19 11.83
N ASN A 107 32.08 -4.99 12.24
CA ASN A 107 33.41 -4.43 11.95
C ASN A 107 33.72 -4.38 10.45
N ILE A 108 32.73 -4.02 9.64
CA ILE A 108 32.85 -3.92 8.18
C ILE A 108 33.41 -2.55 7.81
N SER A 109 34.45 -2.52 6.98
CA SER A 109 35.04 -1.28 6.47
C SER A 109 34.07 -0.53 5.56
N ASP A 110 34.06 0.80 5.67
CA ASP A 110 33.25 1.69 4.84
C ASP A 110 33.48 1.49 3.33
N SER A 111 34.66 0.99 2.94
CA SER A 111 35.03 0.67 1.56
C SER A 111 34.15 -0.39 0.89
N PHE A 112 33.43 -1.20 1.65
CA PHE A 112 32.53 -2.23 1.11
C PHE A 112 31.15 -1.69 0.74
N PHE A 113 30.80 -0.48 1.17
CA PHE A 113 29.45 0.06 1.00
C PHE A 113 29.30 0.90 -0.27
N ASP A 114 28.18 0.67 -0.95
CA ASP A 114 27.69 1.50 -2.05
C ASP A 114 26.40 2.19 -1.59
N ILE A 115 26.51 3.45 -1.21
CA ILE A 115 25.36 4.20 -0.68
C ILE A 115 24.66 4.91 -1.83
N ASN A 116 23.44 4.47 -2.11
CA ASN A 116 22.49 5.16 -2.98
C ASN A 116 21.37 5.73 -2.14
N TYR A 117 20.81 6.85 -2.57
CA TYR A 117 19.60 7.39 -1.98
C TYR A 117 18.76 8.04 -3.06
N SER A 118 17.46 7.84 -2.95
CA SER A 118 16.49 8.45 -3.84
C SER A 118 15.47 9.21 -3.01
N VAL A 119 15.09 10.39 -3.49
CA VAL A 119 13.73 10.85 -3.28
C VAL A 119 12.96 10.24 -4.43
N SER A 120 11.82 9.62 -4.16
CA SER A 120 10.99 9.16 -5.25
C SER A 120 10.71 10.33 -6.18
N ASN A 121 11.31 10.30 -7.36
CA ASN A 121 10.73 10.97 -8.49
C ASN A 121 9.51 10.11 -8.80
N ILE A 122 8.34 10.70 -8.60
CA ILE A 122 7.02 10.20 -9.01
C ILE A 122 7.18 9.35 -10.27
N SER A 123 7.21 8.02 -10.15
CA SER A 123 7.24 7.11 -11.29
C SER A 123 6.30 5.93 -11.04
N ASP A 124 5.09 6.07 -11.59
CA ASP A 124 4.40 5.10 -12.45
C ASP A 124 4.09 3.66 -12.01
N SER A 125 4.15 3.34 -10.72
CA SER A 125 3.40 2.17 -10.23
C SER A 125 2.40 2.64 -9.19
N GLY A 126 1.11 2.57 -9.51
CA GLY A 126 -0.03 2.89 -8.63
C GLY A 126 -0.19 1.98 -7.40
N ASP A 127 0.93 1.57 -6.82
CA ASP A 127 1.09 0.87 -5.58
C ASP A 127 2.03 1.74 -4.75
N ASP A 128 1.46 2.68 -3.99
CA ASP A 128 2.12 3.61 -3.05
C ASP A 128 2.75 2.82 -1.87
N ARG A 129 3.56 1.81 -2.18
CA ARG A 129 4.30 0.99 -1.22
C ARG A 129 5.33 1.87 -0.55
N ASP A 130 4.98 2.22 0.68
CA ASP A 130 5.75 2.87 1.72
C ASP A 130 7.25 3.05 1.43
N LEU A 131 7.62 4.30 1.13
CA LEU A 131 8.96 4.70 0.71
C LEU A 131 9.89 5.02 1.90
N ARG A 132 9.53 4.64 3.14
CA ARG A 132 10.31 4.98 4.35
C ARG A 132 11.22 3.84 4.77
N TYR A 133 12.22 3.53 3.96
CA TYR A 133 13.13 2.42 4.25
C TYR A 133 14.58 2.72 3.85
N ALA A 134 15.48 1.89 4.35
CA ALA A 134 16.79 1.63 3.78
C ALA A 134 16.82 0.15 3.37
N GLU A 135 17.07 -0.10 2.10
CA GLU A 135 17.17 -1.45 1.54
C GLU A 135 18.63 -1.83 1.44
N ILE A 136 18.97 -3.03 1.91
CA ILE A 136 20.30 -3.60 1.79
C ILE A 136 20.28 -4.72 0.75
N VAL A 137 21.26 -4.69 -0.15
CA VAL A 137 21.53 -5.77 -1.10
C VAL A 137 22.99 -6.20 -0.94
N VAL A 138 23.21 -7.44 -0.52
CA VAL A 138 24.56 -8.02 -0.39
C VAL A 138 24.94 -8.68 -1.70
N VAL A 139 26.13 -8.37 -2.21
CA VAL A 139 26.62 -8.83 -3.50
C VAL A 139 27.86 -9.68 -3.33
N LYS A 140 27.85 -10.88 -3.94
CA LYS A 140 28.98 -11.82 -3.94
C LYS A 140 29.61 -11.93 -5.33
N LYS A 141 30.92 -12.16 -5.36
CA LYS A 141 31.71 -12.53 -6.56
C LYS A 141 31.66 -14.05 -6.67
N GLY A 142 31.24 -14.58 -7.81
CA GLY A 142 31.27 -16.01 -8.06
C GLY A 142 31.29 -16.35 -9.54
N THR A 143 31.82 -17.52 -9.84
CA THR A 143 31.74 -18.19 -11.14
C THR A 143 30.44 -18.98 -11.22
N THR A 144 29.61 -18.73 -12.25
CA THR A 144 28.36 -19.45 -12.51
C THR A 144 28.59 -20.95 -12.65
N HIS A 145 28.07 -21.74 -11.70
CA HIS A 145 27.56 -23.08 -11.98
C HIS A 145 26.04 -22.96 -12.10
N VAL A 146 25.52 -23.30 -13.29
CA VAL A 146 24.09 -23.27 -13.59
C VAL A 146 23.44 -24.48 -12.94
N ASP A 147 22.85 -24.29 -11.75
CA ASP A 147 21.94 -25.28 -11.18
C ASP A 147 20.54 -25.15 -11.80
N THR A 148 20.05 -26.28 -12.28
CA THR A 148 18.82 -26.43 -13.05
C THR A 148 17.61 -26.28 -12.12
N ILE A 149 16.80 -25.25 -12.31
CA ILE A 149 15.49 -25.13 -11.66
C ILE A 149 14.48 -26.02 -12.38
N VAL A 150 14.13 -27.15 -11.74
CA VAL A 150 13.01 -28.01 -12.10
C VAL A 150 11.70 -27.26 -11.81
N ARG A 151 10.94 -26.95 -12.85
CA ARG A 151 9.54 -26.52 -12.74
C ARG A 151 8.65 -27.75 -12.79
N VAL A 152 8.02 -28.08 -11.66
CA VAL A 152 6.88 -29.00 -11.59
C VAL A 152 5.66 -28.25 -12.11
N ALA A 153 5.14 -28.67 -13.26
CA ALA A 153 3.87 -28.22 -13.80
C ALA A 153 2.78 -29.21 -13.34
N ASP A 154 1.85 -28.71 -12.53
CA ASP A 154 0.69 -29.46 -12.08
C ASP A 154 -0.33 -29.62 -13.23
N ASN A 155 -0.67 -30.87 -13.51
CA ASN A 155 -1.72 -31.29 -14.43
C ASN A 155 -3.05 -31.40 -13.67
N SER A 156 -4.05 -30.63 -14.05
CA SER A 156 -5.45 -30.96 -13.71
C SER A 156 -6.32 -30.83 -14.95
N GLN A 157 -6.67 -31.99 -15.51
CA GLN A 157 -7.65 -32.16 -16.58
C GLN A 157 -9.06 -31.83 -16.07
N SER A 158 -9.78 -30.97 -16.79
CA SER A 158 -11.23 -30.82 -16.65
C SER A 158 -11.93 -31.80 -17.60
N VAL A 159 -12.74 -32.69 -17.03
CA VAL A 159 -13.57 -33.67 -17.73
C VAL A 159 -14.84 -32.98 -18.26
N GLU A 160 -15.06 -33.05 -19.57
CA GLU A 160 -16.34 -32.75 -20.21
C GLU A 160 -17.38 -33.84 -19.89
N VAL A 161 -18.60 -33.43 -19.57
CA VAL A 161 -19.76 -34.32 -19.46
C VAL A 161 -20.80 -33.90 -20.50
N GLU A 162 -21.02 -34.75 -21.50
CA GLU A 162 -22.11 -34.62 -22.47
C GLU A 162 -23.49 -34.81 -21.83
N PRO A 163 -24.56 -34.17 -22.34
CA PRO A 163 -25.91 -34.39 -21.86
C PRO A 163 -26.57 -35.58 -22.55
N ALA A 164 -27.14 -36.49 -21.75
CA ALA A 164 -27.99 -37.57 -22.24
C ALA A 164 -29.40 -37.07 -22.56
N ASN A 165 -29.82 -37.28 -23.81
CA ASN A 165 -31.20 -37.20 -24.27
C ASN A 165 -32.04 -38.34 -23.66
N SER A 166 -33.23 -38.03 -23.13
CA SER A 166 -34.36 -38.95 -23.25
C SER A 166 -35.70 -38.20 -23.30
N LYS A 167 -36.53 -38.60 -24.28
CA LYS A 167 -37.91 -38.18 -24.49
C LYS A 167 -38.82 -38.82 -23.44
N LEU A 168 -39.81 -38.10 -22.91
CA LEU A 168 -41.07 -38.69 -22.43
C LEU A 168 -42.23 -37.66 -22.39
N SER A 169 -43.23 -38.01 -23.20
CA SER A 169 -44.67 -37.70 -23.23
C SER A 169 -45.26 -36.41 -22.64
N ASP A 170 -45.95 -35.70 -23.51
CA ASP A 170 -47.00 -34.70 -23.28
C ASP A 170 -48.16 -35.22 -22.40
N TYR A 171 -48.91 -34.27 -21.84
CA TYR A 171 -50.13 -34.38 -20.98
C TYR A 171 -49.99 -34.05 -19.47
N TRP A 172 -48.98 -33.27 -19.06
CA TRP A 172 -48.97 -32.56 -17.78
C TRP A 172 -48.49 -31.08 -17.85
N LEU A 173 -48.30 -30.53 -19.06
CA LEU A 173 -47.56 -29.28 -19.24
C LEU A 173 -48.29 -28.01 -18.78
N TRP A 174 -49.62 -27.91 -18.82
CA TRP A 174 -50.29 -26.63 -18.58
C TRP A 174 -50.68 -26.33 -17.12
N GLY A 175 -50.95 -27.37 -16.31
CA GLY A 175 -51.24 -27.20 -14.87
C GLY A 175 -49.99 -26.99 -14.01
N GLY A 176 -48.89 -27.68 -14.35
CA GLY A 176 -47.61 -27.54 -13.65
C GLY A 176 -46.93 -26.19 -13.90
N LEU A 177 -47.01 -25.66 -15.13
CA LEU A 177 -46.43 -24.35 -15.47
C LEU A 177 -47.06 -23.20 -14.69
N LEU A 178 -48.39 -23.20 -14.48
CA LEU A 178 -49.07 -22.17 -13.70
C LEU A 178 -48.66 -22.20 -12.22
N LEU A 179 -48.55 -23.40 -11.64
CA LEU A 179 -48.09 -23.57 -10.25
C LEU A 179 -46.62 -23.14 -10.09
N VAL A 180 -45.77 -23.46 -11.07
CA VAL A 180 -44.37 -23.01 -11.11
C VAL A 180 -44.29 -21.50 -11.23
N PHE A 181 -45.09 -20.83 -12.07
CA PHE A 181 -45.11 -19.38 -12.17
C PHE A 181 -45.59 -18.70 -10.87
N ILE A 182 -46.57 -19.26 -10.17
CA ILE A 182 -47.03 -18.73 -8.88
C ILE A 182 -45.97 -18.93 -7.80
N ILE A 183 -45.33 -20.10 -7.74
CA ILE A 183 -44.27 -20.41 -6.77
C ILE A 183 -43.03 -19.54 -7.04
N VAL A 184 -42.62 -19.40 -8.31
CA VAL A 184 -41.50 -18.54 -8.72
C VAL A 184 -41.84 -17.07 -8.46
N GLY A 185 -43.05 -16.61 -8.77
CA GLY A 185 -43.49 -15.25 -8.46
C GLY A 185 -43.51 -14.94 -6.97
N TYR A 186 -43.97 -15.89 -6.15
CA TYR A 186 -43.98 -15.80 -4.68
C TYR A 186 -42.57 -15.86 -4.08
N LEU A 187 -41.69 -16.72 -4.62
CA LEU A 187 -40.28 -16.77 -4.23
C LEU A 187 -39.56 -15.48 -4.62
N LEU A 188 -39.78 -14.96 -5.83
CA LEU A 188 -39.21 -13.69 -6.29
C LEU A 188 -39.72 -12.50 -5.47
N SER A 189 -41.00 -12.49 -5.05
CA SER A 189 -41.54 -11.44 -4.18
C SER A 189 -40.98 -11.53 -2.76
N LYS A 190 -40.81 -12.73 -2.19
CA LYS A 190 -40.12 -12.94 -0.91
C LYS A 190 -38.65 -12.58 -0.96
N VAL A 191 -37.96 -12.92 -2.05
CA VAL A 191 -36.56 -12.54 -2.28
C VAL A 191 -36.44 -11.02 -2.41
N ARG A 192 -37.30 -10.36 -3.19
CA ARG A 192 -37.36 -8.89 -3.27
C ARG A 192 -37.64 -8.24 -1.91
N PHE A 193 -38.59 -8.77 -1.15
CA PHE A 193 -38.91 -8.27 0.19
C PHE A 193 -37.75 -8.45 1.17
N LYS A 194 -37.06 -9.60 1.12
CA LYS A 194 -35.88 -9.88 1.95
C LYS A 194 -34.70 -8.99 1.56
N ILE A 195 -34.42 -8.81 0.26
CA ILE A 195 -33.39 -7.89 -0.25
C ILE A 195 -33.70 -6.44 0.15
N GLY A 196 -34.95 -6.00 -0.01
CA GLY A 196 -35.39 -4.66 0.41
C GLY A 196 -35.24 -4.43 1.92
N ARG A 197 -35.60 -5.43 2.74
CA ARG A 197 -35.43 -5.36 4.21
C ARG A 197 -33.96 -5.35 4.63
N ILE A 198 -33.09 -6.09 3.94
CA ILE A 198 -31.64 -6.08 4.19
C ILE A 198 -31.02 -4.74 3.77
N GLY A 199 -31.38 -4.22 2.58
CA GLY A 199 -30.90 -2.91 2.10
C GLY A 199 -31.28 -1.77 3.04
N ASN A 200 -32.55 -1.72 3.47
CA ASN A 200 -33.03 -0.71 4.43
C ASN A 200 -32.31 -0.81 5.78
N ASN A 201 -31.90 -2.00 6.21
CA ASN A 201 -31.14 -2.19 7.45
C ASN A 201 -29.68 -1.72 7.33
N ILE A 202 -29.03 -1.96 6.18
CA ILE A 202 -27.66 -1.51 5.92
C ILE A 202 -27.60 0.01 5.87
N GLU A 203 -28.52 0.66 5.15
CA GLU A 203 -28.56 2.13 5.08
C GLU A 203 -28.82 2.75 6.46
N SER A 204 -29.78 2.20 7.21
CA SER A 204 -30.06 2.64 8.58
C SER A 204 -28.84 2.50 9.49
N SER A 205 -28.14 1.36 9.39
CA SER A 205 -26.90 1.12 10.13
C SER A 205 -25.81 2.12 9.76
N PHE A 206 -25.66 2.45 8.48
CA PHE A 206 -24.72 3.47 8.01
C PHE A 206 -25.07 4.86 8.55
N LYS A 207 -26.35 5.27 8.49
CA LYS A 207 -26.83 6.55 9.06
C LYS A 207 -26.56 6.64 10.56
N ILE A 208 -26.77 5.55 11.30
CA ILE A 208 -26.52 5.52 12.74
C ILE A 208 -25.02 5.65 13.03
N ALA A 209 -24.17 4.96 12.28
CA ALA A 209 -22.72 5.01 12.43
C ALA A 209 -22.13 6.37 12.00
N ASN A 210 -22.66 6.95 10.93
CA ASN A 210 -22.14 8.15 10.28
C ASN A 210 -23.25 9.20 10.12
N SER A 211 -23.85 9.63 11.23
CA SER A 211 -24.99 10.56 11.23
C SER A 211 -24.65 11.94 10.65
N ASP A 212 -23.36 12.29 10.64
CA ASP A 212 -22.84 13.54 10.08
C ASP A 212 -22.16 13.35 8.72
N TYR A 213 -22.43 12.23 8.02
CA TYR A 213 -21.95 12.05 6.65
C TYR A 213 -22.57 13.11 5.71
N PRO A 214 -21.77 13.77 4.85
CA PRO A 214 -22.20 14.97 4.13
C PRO A 214 -23.11 14.68 2.92
N LEU A 215 -23.15 13.44 2.43
CA LEU A 215 -23.98 13.05 1.30
C LEU A 215 -25.32 12.46 1.77
N LYS A 216 -26.40 12.77 1.03
CA LYS A 216 -27.70 12.14 1.23
C LYS A 216 -27.63 10.66 0.84
N THR A 217 -27.78 9.78 1.83
CA THR A 217 -27.60 8.33 1.67
C THR A 217 -28.69 7.66 0.85
N ASP A 218 -29.90 8.25 0.77
CA ASP A 218 -31.05 7.65 0.07
C ASP A 218 -30.78 7.44 -1.44
N LYS A 219 -29.71 8.04 -1.97
CA LYS A 219 -29.25 7.93 -3.37
C LYS A 219 -27.91 7.20 -3.52
N LEU A 220 -27.35 6.66 -2.44
CA LEU A 220 -26.06 6.01 -2.44
C LEU A 220 -26.23 4.50 -2.42
N ASN A 221 -25.46 3.79 -3.24
CA ASN A 221 -25.29 2.36 -3.06
C ASN A 221 -24.35 2.12 -1.87
N ILE A 222 -24.86 1.51 -0.80
CA ILE A 222 -24.11 1.26 0.44
C ILE A 222 -24.04 -0.24 0.71
N GLU A 223 -22.82 -0.74 0.91
CA GLU A 223 -22.57 -2.12 1.31
C GLU A 223 -21.86 -2.15 2.65
N LYS A 224 -22.21 -3.08 3.53
CA LYS A 224 -21.42 -3.36 4.74
C LYS A 224 -20.41 -4.47 4.45
N LYS A 225 -19.13 -4.26 4.79
CA LYS A 225 -18.10 -5.30 4.72
C LYS A 225 -17.81 -5.84 6.10
N LEU A 226 -17.75 -7.17 6.20
CA LEU A 226 -17.32 -7.85 7.41
C LEU A 226 -15.79 -7.85 7.46
N ILE A 227 -15.25 -7.48 8.62
CA ILE A 227 -13.83 -7.56 8.92
C ILE A 227 -13.70 -8.61 10.03
N SER A 228 -12.70 -9.48 9.91
CA SER A 228 -12.39 -10.43 10.99
C SER A 228 -11.86 -9.66 12.20
N GLU A 229 -12.48 -9.83 13.36
CA GLU A 229 -12.08 -9.14 14.58
C GLU A 229 -10.74 -9.65 15.12
N ASP A 230 -10.38 -10.89 14.81
CA ASP A 230 -9.14 -11.53 15.29
C ASP A 230 -7.96 -11.28 14.36
N SER A 231 -8.19 -10.81 13.13
CA SER A 231 -7.08 -10.57 12.22
C SER A 231 -6.34 -9.30 12.59
N VAL A 232 -5.02 -9.42 12.63
CA VAL A 232 -4.11 -8.29 12.78
C VAL A 232 -3.99 -7.60 11.42
N PRO A 233 -4.21 -6.28 11.31
CA PRO A 233 -3.89 -5.53 10.11
C PRO A 233 -2.44 -5.76 9.73
N SER A 234 -2.23 -6.14 8.47
CA SER A 234 -0.91 -6.23 7.85
C SER A 234 -0.91 -5.41 6.56
N GLY A 235 0.20 -4.73 6.30
CA GLY A 235 0.41 -3.88 5.14
C GLY A 235 1.90 -3.62 4.95
N SER A 236 2.28 -2.98 3.85
CA SER A 236 3.69 -2.70 3.57
C SER A 236 4.32 -1.86 4.68
N GLY A 237 5.28 -2.45 5.38
CA GLY A 237 6.02 -1.82 6.45
C GLY A 237 5.23 -1.76 7.76
N GLY A 238 4.97 -2.93 8.36
CA GLY A 238 4.52 -3.17 9.74
C GLY A 238 3.69 -2.08 10.42
N ILE A 239 2.69 -1.62 9.70
CA ILE A 239 1.50 -0.97 10.24
C ILE A 239 1.00 -1.86 11.38
N ASN A 240 0.80 -1.28 12.57
CA ASN A 240 0.39 -2.00 13.77
C ASN A 240 1.41 -3.08 14.24
N GLY A 241 2.66 -2.65 14.44
CA GLY A 241 3.73 -3.51 14.99
C GLY A 241 3.42 -4.03 16.41
N GLU A 242 2.53 -3.34 17.11
CA GLU A 242 1.99 -3.69 18.43
C GLU A 242 1.00 -4.87 18.38
N GLN A 243 0.68 -5.40 17.19
CA GLN A 243 -0.16 -6.58 16.97
C GLN A 243 -1.62 -6.44 17.44
N TYR A 244 -2.16 -5.21 17.50
CA TYR A 244 -3.59 -5.05 17.80
C TYR A 244 -4.47 -5.68 16.71
N THR A 245 -5.53 -6.38 17.07
CA THR A 245 -6.46 -6.93 16.08
C THR A 245 -7.38 -5.84 15.52
N TYR A 246 -8.04 -6.09 14.38
CA TYR A 246 -9.07 -5.16 13.90
C TYR A 246 -10.21 -4.99 14.89
N GLY A 247 -10.55 -6.02 15.67
CA GLY A 247 -11.51 -5.90 16.77
C GLY A 247 -11.09 -4.79 17.73
N GLN A 248 -9.84 -4.82 18.21
CA GLN A 248 -9.32 -3.79 19.10
C GLN A 248 -9.27 -2.41 18.42
N LEU A 249 -8.76 -2.33 17.18
CA LEU A 249 -8.57 -1.07 16.47
C LEU A 249 -9.89 -0.41 16.02
N CYS A 250 -10.95 -1.20 15.80
CA CYS A 250 -12.27 -0.66 15.50
C CYS A 250 -12.95 -0.04 16.72
N HIS A 251 -12.53 -0.40 17.94
CA HIS A 251 -12.95 0.22 19.19
C HIS A 251 -12.02 1.36 19.62
N GLN A 252 -10.71 1.22 19.35
CA GLN A 252 -9.69 2.20 19.71
C GLN A 252 -8.75 2.46 18.51
N PRO A 253 -9.20 3.29 17.54
CA PRO A 253 -8.43 3.55 16.32
C PRO A 253 -7.06 4.16 16.53
N ILE A 254 -6.90 5.00 17.56
CA ILE A 254 -5.60 5.55 17.97
C ILE A 254 -5.16 4.83 19.25
N ILE A 255 -4.13 4.00 19.12
CA ILE A 255 -3.66 3.11 20.19
C ILE A 255 -3.11 3.89 21.41
N PRO A 256 -3.18 3.31 22.63
CA PRO A 256 -2.73 3.96 23.86
C PRO A 256 -1.29 4.52 23.80
N GLU A 257 -0.39 3.80 23.14
CA GLU A 257 1.03 4.14 22.99
C GLU A 257 1.20 5.45 22.21
N LEU A 258 0.42 5.64 21.15
CA LEU A 258 0.38 6.91 20.41
C LEU A 258 -0.24 8.00 21.27
N MET A 259 -1.36 7.72 21.93
CA MET A 259 -2.06 8.71 22.78
C MET A 259 -1.19 9.32 23.89
N GLN A 260 -0.26 8.54 24.44
CA GLN A 260 0.70 9.01 25.43
C GLN A 260 1.73 9.98 24.84
N ASN A 261 2.11 9.76 23.58
CA ASN A 261 3.18 10.48 22.89
C ASN A 261 2.71 11.74 22.13
N ILE A 262 1.40 11.95 21.95
CA ILE A 262 0.89 13.18 21.32
C ILE A 262 1.13 14.37 22.25
N LYS A 263 1.97 15.31 21.80
CA LYS A 263 2.38 16.49 22.57
C LYS A 263 1.44 17.68 22.36
N ASN A 264 0.98 17.90 21.13
CA ASN A 264 0.11 19.03 20.83
C ASN A 264 -1.30 18.79 21.40
N PRO A 265 -1.86 19.70 22.23
CA PRO A 265 -3.16 19.51 22.86
C PRO A 265 -4.31 19.34 21.86
N GLN A 266 -4.27 20.06 20.75
CA GLN A 266 -5.32 20.01 19.73
C GLN A 266 -5.28 18.70 18.95
N LEU A 267 -4.09 18.21 18.58
CA LEU A 267 -3.93 16.86 18.01
C LEU A 267 -4.43 15.78 18.96
N LYS A 268 -4.11 15.91 20.26
CA LYS A 268 -4.57 14.97 21.28
C LYS A 268 -6.09 14.99 21.41
N ARG A 269 -6.72 16.16 21.28
CA ARG A 269 -8.18 16.29 21.24
C ARG A 269 -8.77 15.54 20.04
N TYR A 270 -8.21 15.72 18.85
CA TYR A 270 -8.69 15.02 17.65
C TYR A 270 -8.56 13.49 17.75
N ALA A 271 -7.45 13.00 18.30
CA ALA A 271 -7.28 11.57 18.53
C ALA A 271 -8.29 11.03 19.56
N LYS A 272 -8.55 11.78 20.64
CA LYS A 272 -9.61 11.44 21.61
C LYS A 272 -10.99 11.42 20.97
N GLU A 273 -11.34 12.40 20.14
CA GLU A 273 -12.63 12.45 19.44
C GLU A 273 -12.82 11.24 18.53
N CYS A 274 -11.78 10.81 17.80
CA CYS A 274 -11.82 9.59 17.00
C CYS A 274 -12.05 8.35 17.88
N ASN A 275 -11.29 8.21 18.97
CA ASN A 275 -11.47 7.08 19.90
C ASN A 275 -12.84 7.08 20.56
N SER A 276 -13.32 8.22 21.06
CA SER A 276 -14.64 8.33 21.70
C SER A 276 -15.79 7.99 20.75
N ARG A 277 -15.67 8.38 19.47
CA ARG A 277 -16.66 8.01 18.44
C ARG A 277 -16.76 6.50 18.28
N ASN A 278 -15.60 5.84 18.21
CA ASN A 278 -15.50 4.42 17.89
C ASN A 278 -15.65 3.49 19.12
N SER A 279 -15.37 4.00 20.32
CA SER A 279 -15.67 3.29 21.57
C SER A 279 -17.18 3.24 21.86
N ALA A 280 -17.91 4.31 21.53
CA ALA A 280 -19.36 4.38 21.70
C ALA A 280 -20.12 3.60 20.60
N LYS A 281 -19.59 3.63 19.37
CA LYS A 281 -20.13 2.93 18.21
C LYS A 281 -18.98 2.27 17.48
N VAL A 282 -18.83 0.96 17.63
CA VAL A 282 -17.75 0.19 17.00
C VAL A 282 -17.67 0.53 15.52
N PHE A 283 -16.47 0.85 15.05
CA PHE A 283 -16.26 1.14 13.64
C PHE A 283 -16.79 -0.02 12.79
N SER A 284 -17.60 0.30 11.79
CA SER A 284 -18.08 -0.65 10.80
C SER A 284 -17.58 -0.21 9.43
N MET A 285 -16.99 -1.15 8.70
CA MET A 285 -16.52 -0.87 7.35
C MET A 285 -17.68 -0.90 6.36
N PHE A 286 -17.80 0.18 5.59
CA PHE A 286 -18.79 0.30 4.53
C PHE A 286 -18.11 0.60 3.20
N LYS A 287 -18.76 0.19 2.12
CA LYS A 287 -18.52 0.76 0.80
C LYS A 287 -19.65 1.72 0.43
N VAL A 288 -19.31 2.90 -0.06
CA VAL A 288 -20.23 3.89 -0.59
C VAL A 288 -19.90 4.07 -2.06
N GLN A 289 -20.84 3.73 -2.94
CA GLN A 289 -20.64 3.75 -4.40
C GLN A 289 -19.43 2.92 -4.88
N GLY A 290 -19.15 1.80 -4.22
CA GLY A 290 -18.03 0.90 -4.56
C GLY A 290 -16.72 1.17 -3.81
N GLU A 291 -16.59 2.36 -3.21
CA GLU A 291 -15.39 2.82 -2.51
C GLU A 291 -15.49 2.63 -1.00
N TYR A 292 -14.38 2.26 -0.34
CA TYR A 292 -14.35 2.13 1.11
C TYR A 292 -14.52 3.49 1.79
N CYS A 293 -15.42 3.54 2.78
CA CYS A 293 -15.75 4.75 3.52
C CYS A 293 -15.06 4.76 4.88
N PHE A 294 -14.16 5.71 5.09
CA PHE A 294 -13.41 5.87 6.32
C PHE A 294 -13.94 6.99 7.21
N TRP A 295 -15.14 7.51 6.93
CA TRP A 295 -15.71 8.64 7.65
C TRP A 295 -15.72 8.44 9.17
N GLY A 296 -16.08 7.26 9.65
CA GLY A 296 -16.07 6.91 11.07
C GLY A 296 -14.68 6.95 11.73
N LEU A 297 -13.61 6.78 10.95
CA LEU A 297 -12.22 6.80 11.42
C LEU A 297 -11.53 8.15 11.29
N ARG A 298 -12.22 9.17 10.78
CA ARG A 298 -11.62 10.50 10.56
C ARG A 298 -11.01 11.06 11.85
N VAL A 299 -9.81 11.60 11.71
CA VAL A 299 -9.07 12.34 12.74
C VAL A 299 -8.82 13.76 12.22
N GLY A 300 -9.01 14.75 13.07
CA GLY A 300 -8.67 16.14 12.76
C GLY A 300 -9.69 16.90 11.91
N PRO A 301 -9.26 18.01 11.29
CA PRO A 301 -10.14 18.81 10.45
C PRO A 301 -10.58 18.02 9.21
N VAL A 302 -11.81 18.30 8.78
CA VAL A 302 -12.40 17.76 7.56
C VAL A 302 -12.44 18.88 6.54
N VAL A 303 -11.61 18.78 5.50
CA VAL A 303 -11.38 19.87 4.54
C VAL A 303 -12.06 19.54 3.23
N LYS A 304 -12.80 20.49 2.65
CA LYS A 304 -13.44 20.28 1.36
C LYS A 304 -12.37 20.16 0.27
N THR A 305 -12.44 19.13 -0.56
CA THR A 305 -11.53 19.00 -1.70
C THR A 305 -11.98 19.88 -2.87
N PRO A 306 -11.05 20.36 -3.71
CA PRO A 306 -11.40 21.14 -4.89
C PRO A 306 -12.36 20.41 -5.83
N THR A 307 -13.24 21.15 -6.49
CA THR A 307 -13.94 20.68 -7.69
C THR A 307 -12.95 20.52 -8.85
N VAL A 308 -13.38 19.87 -9.95
CA VAL A 308 -12.54 19.72 -11.16
C VAL A 308 -12.07 21.09 -11.67
N SER A 309 -12.96 22.08 -11.68
CA SER A 309 -12.64 23.44 -12.12
C SER A 309 -11.61 24.11 -11.19
N GLU A 310 -11.82 24.03 -9.87
CA GLU A 310 -10.90 24.60 -8.89
C GLU A 310 -9.53 23.89 -8.93
N MET A 311 -9.51 22.56 -9.03
CA MET A 311 -8.27 21.79 -9.19
C MET A 311 -7.51 22.22 -10.43
N LYS A 312 -8.19 22.33 -11.58
CA LYS A 312 -7.60 22.81 -12.84
C LYS A 312 -7.00 24.21 -12.67
N GLN A 313 -7.72 25.12 -12.01
CA GLN A 313 -7.22 26.47 -11.76
C GLN A 313 -5.98 26.48 -10.85
N VAL A 314 -5.94 25.62 -9.83
CA VAL A 314 -4.76 25.49 -8.96
C VAL A 314 -3.56 24.97 -9.75
N LEU A 315 -3.72 23.89 -10.53
CA LEU A 315 -2.64 23.32 -11.33
C LEU A 315 -2.16 24.28 -12.43
N LEU A 316 -3.04 25.12 -13.00
CA LEU A 316 -2.62 26.11 -14.01
C LEU A 316 -1.75 27.25 -13.45
N LYS A 317 -1.69 27.44 -12.13
CA LYS A 317 -0.87 28.49 -11.50
C LYS A 317 0.62 28.15 -11.40
N ASP A 318 0.96 26.86 -11.33
CA ASP A 318 2.35 26.41 -11.30
C ASP A 318 2.80 26.05 -12.72
N PRO A 319 3.89 26.65 -13.26
CA PRO A 319 4.36 26.36 -14.61
C PRO A 319 4.56 24.87 -14.92
N LYS A 320 5.02 24.07 -13.95
CA LYS A 320 5.28 22.63 -14.14
C LYS A 320 4.00 21.84 -14.30
N THR A 321 3.00 22.08 -13.45
CA THR A 321 1.72 21.37 -13.52
C THR A 321 0.80 21.97 -14.59
N ALA A 322 0.96 23.25 -14.95
CA ALA A 322 0.24 23.88 -16.03
C ALA A 322 0.53 23.24 -17.40
N GLN A 323 1.78 22.83 -17.64
CA GLN A 323 2.14 22.07 -18.84
C GLN A 323 1.43 20.71 -18.86
N ALA A 324 1.46 19.97 -17.75
CA ALA A 324 0.77 18.68 -17.63
C ALA A 324 -0.75 18.81 -17.85
N VAL A 325 -1.39 19.88 -17.37
CA VAL A 325 -2.82 20.15 -17.66
C VAL A 325 -3.06 20.40 -19.15
N LYS A 326 -2.18 21.16 -19.83
CA LYS A 326 -2.32 21.44 -21.28
C LYS A 326 -2.10 20.19 -22.12
N GLU A 327 -1.20 19.33 -21.71
CA GLU A 327 -0.81 18.09 -22.40
C GLU A 327 -1.66 16.88 -21.98
N ARG A 328 -2.59 17.05 -21.04
CA ARG A 328 -3.45 15.97 -20.49
C ARG A 328 -2.63 14.84 -19.86
N GLN A 329 -1.57 15.21 -19.14
CA GLN A 329 -0.65 14.33 -18.43
C GLN A 329 -0.66 14.60 -16.92
N VAL A 330 -1.80 15.00 -16.36
CA VAL A 330 -1.95 15.19 -14.92
C VAL A 330 -1.81 13.83 -14.22
N THR A 331 -0.98 13.77 -13.17
CA THR A 331 -0.70 12.54 -12.43
C THR A 331 -1.37 12.52 -11.04
N PRO A 332 -1.55 11.34 -10.42
CA PRO A 332 -2.09 11.25 -9.05
C PRO A 332 -1.31 12.10 -8.05
N ALA A 333 0.01 12.14 -8.19
CA ALA A 333 0.90 12.90 -7.31
C ALA A 333 0.65 14.41 -7.38
N MET A 334 0.35 14.96 -8.56
CA MET A 334 0.02 16.38 -8.70
C MET A 334 -1.29 16.72 -7.97
N ILE A 335 -2.29 15.85 -8.07
CA ILE A 335 -3.58 16.02 -7.38
C ILE A 335 -3.40 15.91 -5.86
N ARG A 336 -2.69 14.89 -5.39
CA ARG A 336 -2.41 14.65 -3.97
C ARG A 336 -1.59 15.77 -3.35
N ALA A 337 -0.63 16.34 -4.08
CA ALA A 337 0.14 17.49 -3.60
C ALA A 337 -0.79 18.65 -3.20
N VAL A 338 -1.79 18.95 -4.03
CA VAL A 338 -2.78 20.01 -3.74
C VAL A 338 -3.65 19.64 -2.53
N THR A 339 -4.25 18.45 -2.53
CA THR A 339 -5.18 18.05 -1.46
C THR A 339 -4.48 17.88 -0.12
N TYR A 340 -3.27 17.34 -0.11
CA TYR A 340 -2.48 17.14 1.11
C TYR A 340 -2.03 18.48 1.69
N ASP A 341 -1.68 19.44 0.85
CA ASP A 341 -1.34 20.78 1.31
C ASP A 341 -2.54 21.48 1.95
N LEU A 342 -3.75 21.36 1.37
CA LEU A 342 -4.98 21.88 2.00
C LEU A 342 -5.22 21.30 3.39
N LEU A 343 -5.04 19.98 3.56
CA LEU A 343 -5.20 19.33 4.85
C LEU A 343 -4.14 19.80 5.86
N ARG A 344 -2.87 19.89 5.44
CA ARG A 344 -1.77 20.30 6.31
C ARG A 344 -1.87 21.76 6.72
N GLU A 345 -2.28 22.64 5.82
CA GLU A 345 -2.53 24.06 6.12
C GLU A 345 -3.63 24.20 7.18
N GLU A 346 -4.76 23.51 6.99
CA GLU A 346 -5.86 23.58 7.95
C GLU A 346 -5.50 22.95 9.29
N LEU A 347 -4.77 21.84 9.29
CA LEU A 347 -4.27 21.21 10.52
C LEU A 347 -3.30 22.14 11.25
N GLY A 348 -2.36 22.76 10.52
CA GLY A 348 -1.41 23.73 11.05
C GLY A 348 -2.12 24.92 11.70
N ARG A 349 -3.09 25.50 11.00
CA ARG A 349 -3.95 26.58 11.50
C ARG A 349 -4.69 26.19 12.78
N CYS A 350 -5.30 25.00 12.81
CA CYS A 350 -6.06 24.52 13.96
C CYS A 350 -5.16 24.22 15.17
N CYS A 351 -3.95 23.72 14.94
CA CYS A 351 -3.04 23.26 15.99
C CYS A 351 -2.01 24.31 16.42
N GLY A 352 -1.94 25.46 15.74
CA GLY A 352 -0.95 26.50 15.99
C GLY A 352 0.48 26.08 15.62
N ILE A 353 0.64 25.29 14.56
CA ILE A 353 1.94 24.79 14.06
C ILE A 353 2.09 25.09 12.57
N SER A 354 3.32 25.03 12.06
CA SER A 354 3.59 25.21 10.62
C SER A 354 2.99 24.09 9.77
N LYS A 355 2.89 24.31 8.46
CA LYS A 355 2.42 23.29 7.49
C LYS A 355 3.34 22.07 7.49
N GLU A 356 4.64 22.29 7.63
CA GLU A 356 5.68 21.27 7.68
C GLU A 356 5.56 20.43 8.95
N GLU A 357 5.39 21.08 10.11
CA GLU A 357 5.12 20.39 11.39
C GLU A 357 3.80 19.65 11.37
N ALA A 358 2.77 20.18 10.70
CA ALA A 358 1.51 19.49 10.51
C ALA A 358 1.70 18.20 9.69
N GLY A 359 2.48 18.26 8.59
CA GLY A 359 2.87 17.09 7.81
C GLY A 359 3.57 16.02 8.66
N LEU A 360 4.53 16.43 9.49
CA LEU A 360 5.23 15.56 10.44
C LEU A 360 4.28 14.96 11.48
N ALA A 361 3.36 15.75 12.01
CA ALA A 361 2.43 15.33 13.05
C ALA A 361 1.47 14.22 12.59
N ILE A 362 0.99 14.29 11.34
CA ILE A 362 0.10 13.29 10.74
C ILE A 362 0.71 11.89 10.85
N GLY A 363 1.96 11.73 10.41
CA GLY A 363 2.64 10.43 10.45
C GLY A 363 3.26 10.08 11.81
N ASN A 364 3.88 11.04 12.49
CA ASN A 364 4.71 10.74 13.67
C ASN A 364 3.98 10.69 15.00
N GLN A 365 2.96 11.54 15.15
CA GLN A 365 2.22 11.64 16.41
C GLN A 365 0.92 10.86 16.34
N LEU A 366 0.27 10.85 15.17
CA LEU A 366 -1.04 10.22 15.00
C LEU A 366 -1.00 8.87 14.29
N ASP A 367 0.11 8.50 13.66
CA ASP A 367 0.20 7.33 12.75
C ASP A 367 -0.98 7.26 11.77
N CYS A 368 -1.27 8.39 11.12
CA CYS A 368 -2.34 8.53 10.16
C CYS A 368 -1.79 8.80 8.75
N ALA A 369 -2.67 8.67 7.76
CA ALA A 369 -2.48 9.10 6.39
C ALA A 369 -3.60 10.06 5.96
N PRO A 370 -3.33 11.04 5.09
CA PRO A 370 -4.37 11.80 4.40
C PRO A 370 -5.24 10.88 3.52
N HIS A 371 -6.55 11.12 3.52
CA HIS A 371 -7.51 10.34 2.75
C HIS A 371 -8.53 11.24 2.05
N GLU A 372 -8.56 11.22 0.71
CA GLU A 372 -9.61 11.85 -0.08
C GLU A 372 -10.83 10.93 -0.22
N ASP A 373 -11.92 11.27 0.46
CA ASP A 373 -13.17 10.53 0.44
C ASP A 373 -14.05 10.92 -0.76
N GLY A 374 -14.83 9.95 -1.27
CA GLY A 374 -15.77 10.17 -2.37
C GLY A 374 -16.84 11.25 -2.12
N SER A 375 -17.03 11.65 -0.86
CA SER A 375 -17.88 12.78 -0.48
C SER A 375 -17.35 14.17 -0.87
N GLY A 376 -16.11 14.27 -1.35
CA GLY A 376 -15.49 15.55 -1.69
C GLY A 376 -14.81 16.24 -0.49
N TYR A 377 -14.26 15.44 0.42
CA TYR A 377 -13.51 15.92 1.57
C TYR A 377 -12.21 15.13 1.75
N ILE A 378 -11.21 15.77 2.34
CA ILE A 378 -9.96 15.16 2.78
C ILE A 378 -9.84 15.29 4.30
N PHE A 379 -9.40 14.22 4.93
CA PHE A 379 -9.15 14.14 6.38
C PHE A 379 -8.07 13.10 6.67
N MET A 380 -7.62 13.02 7.92
CA MET A 380 -6.67 11.98 8.34
C MET A 380 -7.40 10.70 8.73
N VAL A 381 -6.81 9.55 8.40
CA VAL A 381 -7.31 8.23 8.76
C VAL A 381 -6.13 7.40 9.32
N PRO A 382 -6.33 6.61 10.40
CA PRO A 382 -5.29 5.75 10.96
C PRO A 382 -4.67 4.79 9.93
N ASN A 383 -3.35 4.63 9.97
CA ASN A 383 -2.60 3.83 9.00
C ASN A 383 -2.98 2.34 9.01
N TRP A 384 -3.48 1.79 10.11
CA TRP A 384 -3.98 0.41 10.16
C TRP A 384 -5.15 0.15 9.21
N ALA A 385 -5.88 1.19 8.82
CA ALA A 385 -6.96 1.07 7.84
C ALA A 385 -6.45 1.11 6.38
N HIS A 386 -5.14 1.32 6.15
CA HIS A 386 -4.58 1.61 4.83
C HIS A 386 -4.77 0.50 3.78
N LYS A 387 -4.89 -0.76 4.21
CA LYS A 387 -5.14 -1.91 3.31
C LYS A 387 -6.42 -1.76 2.46
N TRP A 388 -7.36 -0.94 2.92
CA TRP A 388 -8.63 -0.72 2.21
C TRP A 388 -8.65 0.58 1.40
N PHE A 389 -7.56 1.33 1.36
CA PHE A 389 -7.43 2.51 0.52
C PHE A 389 -7.18 2.03 -0.91
N ARG A 390 -8.25 1.76 -1.65
CA ARG A 390 -8.15 1.80 -3.10
C ARG A 390 -8.45 3.22 -3.54
N HIS A 391 -7.66 3.71 -4.49
CA HIS A 391 -7.74 5.10 -4.97
C HIS A 391 -8.71 5.25 -6.14
N ASP A 392 -9.80 4.48 -6.19
CA ASP A 392 -10.76 4.53 -7.30
C ASP A 392 -11.80 5.67 -7.10
N GLY A 393 -11.73 6.40 -5.99
CA GLY A 393 -12.58 7.55 -5.65
C GLY A 393 -12.15 8.91 -6.24
N TYR A 394 -11.89 9.89 -5.36
CA TYR A 394 -11.68 11.29 -5.75
C TYR A 394 -10.55 11.51 -6.75
N VAL A 395 -9.37 10.91 -6.51
CA VAL A 395 -8.18 11.09 -7.37
C VAL A 395 -8.43 10.53 -8.76
N SER A 396 -9.02 9.33 -8.85
CA SER A 396 -9.39 8.70 -10.13
C SER A 396 -10.39 9.54 -10.91
N LYS A 397 -11.40 10.12 -10.24
CA LYS A 397 -12.32 11.08 -10.86
C LYS A 397 -11.58 12.30 -11.42
N MET A 398 -10.66 12.88 -10.65
CA MET A 398 -9.89 14.03 -11.10
C MET A 398 -9.01 13.70 -12.30
N LEU A 399 -8.33 12.55 -12.29
CA LEU A 399 -7.52 12.10 -13.42
C LEU A 399 -8.34 11.95 -14.70
N SER A 400 -9.50 11.30 -14.59
CA SER A 400 -10.42 11.11 -15.72
C SER A 400 -10.85 12.44 -16.33
N GLU A 401 -11.25 13.41 -15.49
CA GLU A 401 -11.78 14.69 -15.97
C GLU A 401 -10.69 15.68 -16.44
N LEU A 402 -9.52 15.69 -15.79
CA LEU A 402 -8.43 16.61 -16.14
C LEU A 402 -7.62 16.17 -17.35
N ASN A 403 -7.61 14.87 -17.65
CA ASN A 403 -6.92 14.30 -18.81
C ASN A 403 -7.87 14.00 -20.00
N ARG A 404 -9.15 14.36 -19.88
CA ARG A 404 -10.13 14.30 -20.97
C ARG A 404 -9.95 15.45 -21.96
#